data_AF-A0A2M9IFD5-F1
#
_entry.id   AF-A0A2M9IFD5-F1
#
_cell.length_a   1.000
_cell.length_b   1.000
_cell.length_c   1.000
_cell.angle_alpha   90.00
_cell.angle_beta   90.00
_cell.angle_gamma   90.00
#
_symmetry.space_group_name_H-M   'P 1'
#
loop_
_entity.id
_entity.type
_entity.pdbx_description
1 polymer ?
#
loop_
_entity_poly.entity_id
_entity_poly.type
_entity_poly.pdbx_seq_one_letter_code
_entity_poly.pdbx_strand_id
1 'polypeptide(L)' 'MRPAAGRRRPDFTADQPGLSLFHCHQQLHMDYGFMTLLHCT' A
#
# COMPACT_ATOMS: atom_id res chain seq x y z
N MET A 1 -1.55 9.59 -9.91
CA MET A 1 -2.84 9.27 -9.24
C MET A 1 -3.54 8.15 -10.01
N ARG A 2 -4.14 7.17 -9.33
CA ARG A 2 -4.87 6.06 -9.97
C ARG A 2 -6.29 6.52 -10.32
N PRO A 3 -6.87 6.12 -11.48
CA PRO A 3 -8.27 6.38 -11.76
C PRO A 3 -9.19 5.70 -10.74
N ALA A 4 -10.35 6.31 -10.46
CA ALA A 4 -11.27 5.90 -9.39
C ALA A 4 -11.68 4.40 -9.47
N ALA A 5 -11.77 3.83 -10.68
CA ALA A 5 -12.21 2.45 -10.90
C ALA A 5 -11.16 1.52 -11.53
N GLY A 6 -9.86 1.86 -11.46
CA GLY A 6 -8.79 1.04 -12.05
C GLY A 6 -8.25 -0.07 -11.13
N ARG A 7 -8.02 -1.28 -11.67
CA ARG A 7 -7.22 -2.33 -11.01
C ARG A 7 -5.74 -2.04 -11.22
N ARG A 8 -4.96 -2.03 -10.14
CA ARG A 8 -3.48 -2.05 -10.20
C ARG A 8 -2.99 -3.18 -9.31
N ARG A 9 -2.15 -4.04 -9.86
CA ARG A 9 -1.36 -5.00 -9.09
C ARG A 9 -0.01 -4.30 -8.82
N PRO A 10 0.36 -4.08 -7.55
CA PRO A 10 1.72 -3.66 -7.24
C PRO A 10 2.63 -4.88 -7.37
N ASP A 11 3.69 -4.76 -8.18
CA ASP A 11 4.73 -5.76 -8.31
C ASP A 11 6.02 -5.18 -7.70
N PHE A 12 6.41 -5.64 -6.52
CA PHE A 12 7.64 -5.24 -5.85
C PHE A 12 8.27 -6.44 -5.12
N THR A 13 9.58 -6.41 -4.93
CA THR A 13 10.31 -7.39 -4.11
C THR A 13 10.56 -6.75 -2.75
N ALA A 14 10.21 -7.45 -1.66
CA ALA A 14 10.55 -7.03 -0.32
C ALA A 14 11.93 -7.62 0.04
N ASP A 15 13.00 -6.92 -0.33
CA ASP A 15 14.39 -7.33 -0.09
C ASP A 15 14.99 -6.72 1.19
N GLN A 16 14.24 -5.82 1.85
CA GLN A 16 14.64 -5.20 3.11
C GLN A 16 13.86 -5.80 4.28
N PRO A 17 14.54 -6.29 5.33
CA PRO A 17 13.88 -6.83 6.51
C PRO A 17 13.17 -5.71 7.30
N GLY A 18 12.06 -6.06 7.93
CA GLY A 18 11.27 -5.14 8.76
C GLY A 18 9.85 -4.92 8.26
N LEU A 19 9.25 -3.80 8.67
CA LEU A 19 7.86 -3.46 8.36
C LEU A 19 7.79 -2.42 7.24
N SER A 20 7.06 -2.76 6.18
CA SER A 20 6.77 -1.87 5.06
C SER A 20 5.31 -1.44 5.07
N LEU A 21 5.03 -0.13 5.05
CA LEU A 21 3.67 0.42 5.04
C LEU A 21 3.07 0.44 3.63
N PHE A 22 2.05 -0.39 3.39
CA PHE A 22 1.25 -0.38 2.17
C PHE A 22 -0.03 0.44 2.37
N HIS A 23 -0.18 1.56 1.65
CA HIS A 23 -1.33 2.46 1.78
C HIS A 23 -1.70 3.15 0.46
N CYS A 24 -2.90 3.74 0.40
CA CYS A 24 -3.28 4.63 -0.70
C CYS A 24 -2.84 6.06 -0.39
N HIS A 25 -2.34 6.83 -1.35
CA HIS A 25 -2.01 8.25 -1.10
C HIS A 25 -3.23 9.19 -1.09
N GLN A 26 -4.45 8.67 -1.27
CA GLN A 26 -5.66 9.46 -1.10
C GLN A 26 -5.98 9.56 0.38
N GLN A 27 -5.96 10.78 0.91
CA GLN A 27 -6.12 11.07 2.34
C GLN A 27 -7.36 10.40 2.92
N LEU A 28 -8.53 10.56 2.29
CA LEU A 28 -9.79 9.96 2.75
C LEU A 28 -9.72 8.43 2.85
N HIS A 29 -8.95 7.78 1.97
CA HIS A 29 -8.78 6.32 2.05
C HIS A 29 -7.84 5.92 3.19
N MET A 30 -6.80 6.72 3.48
CA MET A 30 -5.96 6.56 4.67
C MET A 30 -6.77 6.75 5.95
N ASP A 31 -7.58 7.80 6.03
CA ASP A 31 -8.42 8.11 7.19
C ASP A 31 -9.46 7.01 7.46
N TYR A 32 -9.94 6.35 6.41
CA TYR A 32 -10.82 5.18 6.52
C TYR A 32 -10.08 3.83 6.61
N GLY A 33 -8.76 3.85 6.85
CA GLY A 33 -8.01 2.65 7.20
C GLY A 33 -7.50 1.82 6.02
N PHE A 34 -7.38 2.39 4.82
CA PHE A 34 -6.69 1.75 3.69
C PHE A 34 -5.17 1.79 3.88
N MET A 35 -4.71 1.07 4.90
CA MET A 35 -3.31 0.92 5.27
C MET A 35 -3.08 -0.48 5.85
N THR A 36 -1.93 -1.07 5.56
CA THR A 36 -1.49 -2.31 6.21
C THR A 36 0.03 -2.33 6.31
N LEU A 37 0.54 -3.02 7.33
CA LEU A 37 1.97 -3.26 7.51
C LEU A 37 2.30 -4.65 6.95
N LEU A 38 3.28 -4.68 6.07
CA LEU A 38 3.83 -5.91 5.51
C LEU A 38 5.10 -6.24 6.26
N HIS A 39 5.20 -7.47 6.78
CA HIS A 39 6.38 -7.95 7.48
C HIS A 39 7.21 -8.80 6.53
N CYS A 40 8.45 -8.38 6.29
CA CYS A 40 9.46 -9.17 5.61
C CYS A 40 10.51 -9.60 6.63
N THR A 41 10.66 -10.91 6.80
CA THR A 41 11.66 -11.55 7.67
C THR A 41 12.73 -12.21 6.83
#